data_AF-A0A9D3PHN7-F1
#
_entry.id   AF-A0A9D3PHN7-F1
#
_cell.length_a   1.000
_cell.length_b   1.000
_cell.length_c   1.000
_cell.angle_alpha   90.00
_cell.angle_beta   90.00
_cell.angle_gamma   90.00
#
_symmetry.space_group_name_H-M   'P 1'
#
loop_
_entity.id
_entity.type
_entity.pdbx_description
1 polymer ?
#
loop_
_entity_poly.entity_id
_entity_poly.type
_entity_poly.pdbx_seq_one_letter_code
_entity_poly.pdbx_strand_id
1 'polypeptide(L)'
;MESMTKYFNNGHNVNGYYKNGHTKGTVESESTKQDVQKCITGLSTCSFKEFPALVKKHRGVRIPLKSPNGFTLRVADLDGTIYWGRKEMLETWGELYLPEPEEMVVLGAIDNFPSLAEGLQLIVLVDSHNRVYFYENEELHHVAHRVKDFLTTGAESTPINSYRYGQHCAPETEEEYLEILQNAGIPRIDKATRDFVQSKEEKFSELLDFLECL
;
A
#
# COMPACT_ATOMS: atom_id res chain seq x y z
N MET A 1 16.09 3.45 7.56
CA MET A 1 15.32 2.63 6.60
C MET A 1 14.92 3.57 5.46
N GLU A 2 15.05 3.16 4.21
CA GLU A 2 15.12 4.06 3.04
C GLU A 2 13.86 3.95 2.15
N SER A 3 13.47 5.03 1.47
CA SER A 3 12.30 5.07 0.57
C SER A 3 12.42 4.06 -0.59
N MET A 4 11.31 3.45 -1.01
CA MET A 4 11.24 2.51 -2.15
C MET A 4 11.87 3.03 -3.45
N THR A 5 11.89 4.34 -3.67
CA THR A 5 12.40 5.01 -4.88
C THR A 5 13.88 4.71 -5.18
N LYS A 6 14.68 4.38 -4.15
CA LYS A 6 16.10 4.03 -4.34
C LYS A 6 16.33 2.74 -5.12
N TYR A 7 15.36 1.82 -5.13
CA TYR A 7 15.49 0.51 -5.78
C TYR A 7 15.19 0.54 -7.29
N PHE A 8 14.83 1.69 -7.83
CA PHE A 8 14.55 1.88 -9.25
C PHE A 8 15.74 2.45 -10.03
N ASN A 9 16.61 3.23 -9.38
CA ASN A 9 17.73 3.92 -10.04
C ASN A 9 19.06 3.15 -9.95
N ASN A 10 19.11 2.09 -9.14
CA ASN A 10 20.31 1.30 -8.97
C ASN A 10 20.22 0.02 -9.80
N GLY A 11 20.87 0.02 -10.98
CA GLY A 11 21.34 -1.20 -11.65
C GLY A 11 22.41 -1.97 -10.84
N HIS A 12 22.44 -1.80 -9.52
CA HIS A 12 23.33 -2.49 -8.61
C HIS A 12 22.61 -3.66 -7.98
N ASN A 13 23.08 -4.83 -8.38
CA ASN A 13 22.88 -6.14 -7.77
C ASN A 13 22.64 -6.02 -6.26
N VAL A 14 21.37 -6.16 -5.83
CA VAL A 14 20.95 -6.32 -4.44
C VAL A 14 21.39 -7.70 -3.92
N ASN A 15 22.71 -7.94 -3.92
CA ASN A 15 23.35 -9.14 -3.35
C ASN A 15 24.09 -8.82 -2.03
N GLY A 16 23.83 -7.65 -1.43
CA GLY A 16 24.58 -7.16 -0.28
C GLY A 16 24.09 -7.60 1.10
N TYR A 17 22.80 -7.98 1.26
CA TYR A 17 22.22 -8.10 2.61
C TYR A 17 21.80 -9.51 3.06
N TYR A 18 22.00 -10.54 2.24
CA TYR A 18 21.83 -11.93 2.67
C TYR A 18 22.88 -12.86 2.03
N LYS A 19 24.13 -12.83 2.52
CA LYS A 19 25.00 -14.00 2.42
C LYS A 19 24.73 -14.90 3.62
N ASN A 20 23.73 -15.77 3.48
CA ASN A 20 23.76 -17.14 3.99
C ASN A 20 22.48 -17.88 3.55
N GLY A 21 22.64 -18.71 2.52
CA GLY A 21 21.58 -19.54 1.98
C GLY A 21 21.92 -19.92 0.54
N HIS A 22 22.65 -21.02 0.37
CA HIS A 22 22.81 -21.66 -0.94
C HIS A 22 21.42 -21.94 -1.55
N THR A 23 21.05 -21.24 -2.61
CA THR A 23 20.09 -21.77 -3.60
C THR A 23 20.76 -21.80 -4.95
N LYS A 24 21.14 -23.02 -5.33
CA LYS A 24 21.50 -23.42 -6.69
C LYS A 24 20.50 -22.81 -7.68
N GLY A 25 21.02 -22.29 -8.80
CA GLY A 25 20.20 -21.88 -9.92
C GLY A 25 19.21 -22.98 -10.29
N THR A 26 17.93 -22.74 -10.03
CA THR A 26 16.84 -23.56 -10.56
C THR A 26 16.74 -23.25 -12.04
N VAL A 27 17.03 -24.25 -12.86
CA VAL A 27 16.59 -24.29 -14.25
C VAL A 27 15.07 -24.14 -14.21
N GLU A 28 14.56 -22.95 -14.55
CA GLU A 28 13.12 -22.74 -14.68
C GLU A 28 12.59 -23.69 -15.75
N SER A 29 11.70 -24.60 -15.34
CA SER A 29 11.06 -25.53 -16.26
C SER A 29 10.18 -24.78 -17.27
N GLU A 30 10.06 -25.31 -18.47
CA GLU A 30 9.25 -24.73 -19.55
C GLU A 30 7.77 -24.59 -19.17
N SER A 31 7.28 -25.48 -18.31
CA SER A 31 5.97 -25.41 -17.65
C SER A 31 5.80 -24.11 -16.85
N THR A 32 6.78 -23.75 -16.04
CA THR A 32 6.73 -22.56 -15.18
C THR A 32 6.66 -21.28 -16.01
N LYS A 33 7.42 -21.20 -17.10
CA LYS A 33 7.40 -20.06 -18.03
C LYS A 33 6.05 -19.91 -18.73
N GLN A 34 5.44 -21.02 -19.12
CA GLN A 34 4.12 -21.00 -19.75
C GLN A 34 3.02 -20.55 -18.78
N ASP A 35 3.09 -20.96 -17.51
CA ASP A 35 2.12 -20.57 -16.49
C ASP A 35 2.24 -19.09 -16.12
N VAL A 36 3.46 -18.56 -16.03
CA VAL A 36 3.72 -17.12 -15.87
C VAL A 36 3.15 -16.34 -17.04
N GLN A 37 3.41 -16.78 -18.29
CA GLN A 37 2.90 -16.08 -19.47
C GLN A 37 1.36 -16.07 -19.52
N LYS A 38 0.71 -17.20 -19.21
CA LYS A 38 -0.76 -17.30 -19.11
C LYS A 38 -1.31 -16.36 -18.05
N CYS A 39 -0.65 -16.30 -16.88
CA CYS A 39 -1.01 -15.42 -15.78
C CYS A 39 -0.92 -13.94 -16.21
N ILE A 40 0.21 -13.53 -16.79
CA ILE A 40 0.41 -12.16 -17.28
C ILE A 40 -0.65 -11.79 -18.32
N THR A 41 -0.88 -12.67 -19.31
CA THR A 41 -1.87 -12.42 -20.35
C THR A 41 -3.28 -12.28 -19.77
N GLY A 42 -3.69 -13.16 -18.85
CA GLY A 42 -5.00 -13.09 -18.20
C GLY A 42 -5.19 -11.80 -17.39
N LEU A 43 -4.23 -11.45 -16.54
CA LEU A 43 -4.28 -10.25 -15.70
C LEU A 43 -4.18 -8.95 -16.50
N SER A 44 -3.56 -8.98 -17.69
CA SER A 44 -3.41 -7.79 -18.54
C SER A 44 -4.66 -7.44 -19.35
N THR A 45 -5.60 -8.37 -19.51
CA THR A 45 -6.78 -8.20 -20.39
C THR A 45 -8.11 -8.35 -19.68
N CYS A 46 -8.11 -8.75 -18.40
CA CYS A 46 -9.34 -8.94 -17.66
C CYS A 46 -9.97 -7.61 -17.23
N SER A 47 -11.27 -7.65 -17.00
CA SER A 47 -11.97 -6.57 -16.31
C SER A 47 -11.69 -6.61 -14.81
N PHE A 48 -11.92 -5.49 -14.13
CA PHE A 48 -11.77 -5.39 -12.67
C PHE A 48 -12.59 -6.44 -11.91
N LYS A 49 -13.82 -6.73 -12.37
CA LYS A 49 -14.71 -7.73 -11.75
C LYS A 49 -14.16 -9.17 -11.80
N GLU A 50 -13.38 -9.48 -12.83
CA GLU A 50 -12.76 -10.81 -13.01
C GLU A 50 -11.44 -10.93 -12.24
N PHE A 51 -10.88 -9.81 -11.81
CA PHE A 51 -9.55 -9.70 -11.23
C PHE A 51 -9.36 -10.59 -10.00
N PRO A 52 -10.25 -10.57 -8.97
CA PRO A 52 -10.09 -11.41 -7.79
C PRO A 52 -10.08 -12.92 -8.12
N ALA A 53 -10.91 -13.34 -9.08
CA ALA A 53 -10.99 -14.74 -9.49
C ALA A 53 -9.71 -15.18 -10.20
N LEU A 54 -9.13 -14.33 -11.05
CA LEU A 54 -7.87 -14.59 -11.74
C LEU A 54 -6.67 -14.59 -10.79
N VAL A 55 -6.60 -13.64 -9.85
CA VAL A 55 -5.57 -13.64 -8.80
C VAL A 55 -5.62 -14.93 -7.99
N LYS A 56 -6.82 -15.37 -7.57
CA LYS A 56 -7.00 -16.63 -6.85
C LYS A 56 -6.59 -17.85 -7.67
N LYS A 57 -6.94 -17.87 -8.97
CA LYS A 57 -6.57 -18.95 -9.90
C LYS A 57 -5.05 -19.05 -10.09
N HIS A 58 -4.36 -17.91 -10.11
CA HIS A 58 -2.91 -17.83 -10.33
C HIS A 58 -2.12 -17.62 -9.03
N ARG A 59 -2.72 -17.88 -7.87
CA ARG A 59 -2.09 -17.69 -6.57
C ARG A 59 -0.77 -18.45 -6.49
N GLY A 60 0.27 -17.79 -6.01
CA GLY A 60 1.62 -18.34 -5.88
C GLY A 60 2.47 -18.26 -7.15
N VAL A 61 1.91 -17.89 -8.31
CA VAL A 61 2.71 -17.58 -9.50
C VAL A 61 3.64 -16.41 -9.19
N ARG A 62 4.89 -16.55 -9.62
CA ARG A 62 5.96 -15.58 -9.38
C ARG A 62 6.34 -14.92 -10.70
N ILE A 63 6.08 -13.62 -10.80
CA ILE A 63 6.33 -12.82 -12.00
C ILE A 63 7.56 -11.95 -11.74
N PRO A 64 8.70 -12.20 -12.40
CA PRO A 64 9.86 -11.34 -12.32
C PRO A 64 9.52 -9.94 -12.83
N LEU A 65 9.83 -8.91 -12.05
CA LEU A 65 9.60 -7.53 -12.46
C LEU A 65 10.80 -7.01 -13.25
N LYS A 66 10.53 -6.30 -14.33
CA LYS A 66 11.58 -5.56 -15.06
C LYS A 66 12.06 -4.34 -14.28
N SER A 67 11.16 -3.73 -13.52
CA SER A 67 11.41 -2.56 -12.66
C SER A 67 10.49 -2.64 -11.43
N PRO A 68 11.02 -2.60 -10.20
CA PRO A 68 12.45 -2.63 -9.86
C PRO A 68 13.05 -4.01 -10.21
N ASN A 69 14.23 -4.01 -10.84
CA ASN A 69 14.89 -5.24 -11.30
C ASN A 69 15.37 -6.09 -10.12
N GLY A 70 15.34 -7.41 -10.26
CA GLY A 70 15.74 -8.37 -9.23
C GLY A 70 14.65 -8.68 -8.21
N PHE A 71 13.49 -8.03 -8.31
CA PHE A 71 12.32 -8.32 -7.49
C PHE A 71 11.29 -9.13 -8.28
N THR A 72 10.40 -9.78 -7.54
CA THR A 72 9.39 -10.67 -8.08
C THR A 72 8.06 -10.39 -7.41
N LEU A 73 7.04 -10.14 -8.21
CA LEU A 73 5.66 -10.13 -7.75
C LEU A 73 5.21 -11.58 -7.52
N ARG A 74 4.81 -11.90 -6.29
CA ARG A 74 4.07 -13.12 -6.00
C ARG A 74 2.59 -12.81 -6.07
N VAL A 75 1.89 -13.42 -7.03
CA VAL A 75 0.44 -13.28 -7.17
C VAL A 75 -0.24 -13.84 -5.94
N ALA A 76 -1.06 -13.03 -5.30
CA ALA A 76 -1.73 -13.34 -4.06
C ALA A 76 -2.96 -12.45 -3.87
N ASP A 77 -4.03 -13.03 -3.34
CA ASP A 77 -5.13 -12.27 -2.76
C ASP A 77 -4.74 -11.69 -1.40
N LEU A 78 -5.62 -10.89 -0.78
CA LEU A 78 -5.40 -10.29 0.54
C LEU A 78 -4.94 -11.32 1.59
N ASP A 79 -5.57 -12.50 1.58
CA ASP A 79 -5.27 -13.61 2.48
C ASP A 79 -3.89 -14.26 2.24
N GLY A 80 -3.24 -13.95 1.11
CA GLY A 80 -1.86 -14.32 0.81
C GLY A 80 -0.82 -13.24 1.15
N THR A 81 -1.23 -12.19 1.88
CA THR A 81 -0.37 -11.10 2.34
C THR A 81 -0.26 -11.07 3.88
N ILE A 82 0.55 -10.16 4.41
CA ILE A 82 0.66 -9.90 5.85
C ILE A 82 -0.64 -9.33 6.46
N TYR A 83 -1.52 -8.77 5.63
CA TYR A 83 -2.84 -8.27 6.01
C TYR A 83 -3.94 -9.36 5.97
N TRP A 84 -3.55 -10.64 6.03
CA TRP A 84 -4.49 -11.76 6.12
C TRP A 84 -5.57 -11.51 7.18
N GLY A 85 -6.83 -11.73 6.80
CA GLY A 85 -7.99 -11.58 7.68
C GLY A 85 -8.45 -10.14 7.91
N ARG A 86 -7.70 -9.13 7.46
CA ARG A 86 -8.02 -7.70 7.61
C ARG A 86 -8.76 -7.15 6.39
N LYS A 87 -9.99 -7.63 6.16
CA LYS A 87 -10.79 -7.25 4.98
C LYS A 87 -11.05 -5.76 4.87
N GLU A 88 -11.16 -5.08 6.01
CA GLU A 88 -11.30 -3.64 6.16
C GLU A 88 -10.15 -2.84 5.53
N MET A 89 -8.98 -3.46 5.30
CA MET A 89 -7.86 -2.79 4.65
C MET A 89 -8.18 -2.40 3.20
N LEU A 90 -8.98 -3.20 2.49
CA LEU A 90 -9.38 -2.87 1.11
C LEU A 90 -10.24 -1.61 1.06
N GLU A 91 -11.22 -1.52 1.97
CA GLU A 91 -12.06 -0.32 2.14
C GLU A 91 -11.20 0.87 2.54
N THR A 92 -10.29 0.67 3.51
CA THR A 92 -9.37 1.71 3.97
C THR A 92 -8.50 2.26 2.84
N TRP A 93 -7.85 1.40 2.03
CA TRP A 93 -7.04 1.84 0.89
C TRP A 93 -7.88 2.56 -0.18
N GLY A 94 -9.10 2.10 -0.42
CA GLY A 94 -10.01 2.69 -1.39
C GLY A 94 -10.60 4.03 -0.98
N GLU A 95 -10.92 4.21 0.30
CA GLU A 95 -11.70 5.34 0.80
C GLU A 95 -10.86 6.42 1.48
N LEU A 96 -9.80 6.04 2.20
CA LEU A 96 -9.09 6.95 3.11
C LEU A 96 -7.76 7.47 2.55
N TYR A 97 -7.33 6.97 1.40
CA TYR A 97 -6.09 7.40 0.74
C TYR A 97 -6.35 8.21 -0.51
N LEU A 98 -7.34 7.84 -1.33
CA LEU A 98 -7.55 8.49 -2.60
C LEU A 98 -8.41 9.77 -2.47
N PRO A 99 -8.28 10.73 -3.40
CA PRO A 99 -9.13 11.92 -3.43
C PRO A 99 -10.62 11.60 -3.62
N GLU A 100 -10.91 10.53 -4.36
CA GLU A 100 -12.26 10.01 -4.55
C GLU A 100 -12.26 8.52 -4.16
N PRO A 101 -13.28 8.03 -3.44
CA PRO A 101 -13.39 6.63 -3.07
C PRO A 101 -13.38 5.70 -4.28
N GLU A 102 -12.62 4.62 -4.18
CA GLU A 102 -12.44 3.68 -5.29
C GLU A 102 -12.39 2.22 -4.81
N GLU A 103 -12.91 1.30 -5.62
CA GLU A 103 -12.77 -0.13 -5.35
C GLU A 103 -11.32 -0.57 -5.61
N MET A 104 -10.74 -1.29 -4.65
CA MET A 104 -9.39 -1.86 -4.77
C MET A 104 -9.36 -3.36 -4.57
N VAL A 105 -8.40 -4.01 -5.22
CA VAL A 105 -8.09 -5.43 -5.08
C VAL A 105 -6.59 -5.65 -4.96
N VAL A 106 -6.20 -6.70 -4.23
CA VAL A 106 -4.80 -7.13 -4.17
C VAL A 106 -4.46 -7.93 -5.42
N LEU A 107 -3.42 -7.50 -6.13
CA LEU A 107 -2.79 -8.27 -7.21
C LEU A 107 -1.75 -9.25 -6.65
N GLY A 108 -1.01 -8.80 -5.63
CA GLY A 108 -0.04 -9.64 -4.96
C GLY A 108 0.87 -8.88 -4.02
N ALA A 109 2.03 -9.47 -3.77
CA ALA A 109 3.03 -8.92 -2.87
C ALA A 109 4.44 -9.10 -3.43
N ILE A 110 5.31 -8.14 -3.15
CA ILE A 110 6.75 -8.25 -3.36
C ILE A 110 7.38 -8.51 -1.99
N ASP A 111 7.86 -9.74 -1.77
CA ASP A 111 8.43 -10.17 -0.50
C ASP A 111 9.90 -9.74 -0.36
N ASN A 112 10.34 -9.50 0.88
CA ASN A 112 11.69 -9.06 1.23
C ASN A 112 12.12 -7.77 0.51
N PHE A 113 11.15 -6.90 0.23
CA PHE A 113 11.45 -5.59 -0.32
C PHE A 113 12.02 -4.71 0.80
N PRO A 114 13.26 -4.22 0.68
CA PRO A 114 13.95 -3.49 1.74
C PRO A 114 13.41 -2.07 1.91
N SER A 115 12.20 -1.97 2.45
CA SER A 115 11.47 -0.72 2.64
C SER A 115 10.83 -0.64 4.02
N LEU A 116 10.05 0.41 4.28
CA LEU A 116 9.32 0.59 5.53
C LEU A 116 8.04 -0.25 5.61
N ALA A 117 7.73 -1.07 4.60
CA ALA A 117 6.54 -1.91 4.60
C ALA A 117 6.57 -2.97 5.72
N GLU A 118 5.42 -3.20 6.35
CA GLU A 118 5.27 -4.23 7.38
C GLU A 118 5.70 -5.61 6.84
N GLY A 119 6.54 -6.31 7.60
CA GLY A 119 7.07 -7.62 7.19
C GLY A 119 7.95 -7.59 5.93
N LEU A 120 8.45 -6.42 5.51
CA LEU A 120 9.18 -6.24 4.25
C LEU A 120 8.38 -6.72 3.03
N GLN A 121 7.04 -6.58 3.12
CA GLN A 121 6.13 -7.02 2.07
C GLN A 121 5.43 -5.82 1.46
N LEU A 122 5.86 -5.45 0.24
CA LEU A 122 5.23 -4.37 -0.51
C LEU A 122 3.95 -4.91 -1.17
N ILE A 123 2.78 -4.41 -0.75
CA ILE A 123 1.50 -4.88 -1.29
C ILE A 123 1.25 -4.18 -2.61
N VAL A 124 0.88 -4.96 -3.62
CA VAL A 124 0.54 -4.46 -4.96
C VAL A 124 -0.97 -4.48 -5.13
N LEU A 125 -1.54 -3.30 -5.23
CA LEU A 125 -2.97 -3.06 -5.34
C LEU A 125 -3.33 -2.63 -6.76
N VAL A 126 -4.57 -2.91 -7.14
CA VAL A 126 -5.17 -2.48 -8.41
C VAL A 126 -6.52 -1.89 -8.12
N ASP A 127 -6.83 -0.76 -8.76
CA ASP A 127 -8.14 -0.11 -8.65
C ASP A 127 -9.07 -0.44 -9.81
N SER A 128 -10.32 0.04 -9.76
CA SER A 128 -11.32 -0.22 -10.82
C SER A 128 -10.92 0.30 -12.20
N HIS A 129 -10.03 1.30 -12.25
CA HIS A 129 -9.46 1.88 -13.45
C HIS A 129 -8.23 1.12 -13.98
N ASN A 130 -7.84 0.01 -13.35
CA ASN A 130 -6.65 -0.80 -13.62
C ASN A 130 -5.31 -0.09 -13.35
N ARG A 131 -5.31 0.99 -12.57
CA ARG A 131 -4.10 1.62 -12.06
C ARG A 131 -3.48 0.74 -10.99
N VAL A 132 -2.15 0.74 -10.92
CA VAL A 132 -1.39 -0.11 -10.00
C VAL A 132 -0.73 0.73 -8.93
N TYR A 133 -0.86 0.27 -7.70
CA TYR A 133 -0.34 0.95 -6.52
C TYR A 133 0.55 0.05 -5.70
N PHE A 134 1.54 0.64 -5.05
CA PHE A 134 2.27 0.03 -3.96
C PHE A 134 1.84 0.64 -2.64
N TYR A 135 1.58 -0.20 -1.65
CA TYR A 135 1.31 0.24 -0.29
C TYR A 135 2.56 0.03 0.59
N GLU A 136 3.07 1.13 1.14
CA GLU A 136 4.24 1.16 2.02
C GLU A 136 3.99 2.18 3.14
N ASN A 137 4.11 1.78 4.41
CA ASN A 137 4.17 2.69 5.57
C ASN A 137 3.11 3.81 5.56
N GLU A 138 1.84 3.43 5.48
CA GLU A 138 0.71 4.37 5.43
C GLU A 138 0.76 5.36 4.26
N GLU A 139 1.41 4.98 3.17
CA GLU A 139 1.37 5.68 1.90
C GLU A 139 0.98 4.72 0.76
N LEU A 140 0.16 5.24 -0.16
CA LEU A 140 -0.24 4.58 -1.39
C LEU A 140 0.48 5.26 -2.57
N HIS A 141 1.38 4.54 -3.22
CA HIS A 141 2.17 5.04 -4.35
C HIS A 141 1.58 4.56 -5.66
N HIS A 142 1.10 5.46 -6.51
CA HIS A 142 0.65 5.12 -7.87
C HIS A 142 1.86 4.89 -8.77
N VAL A 143 2.05 3.67 -9.25
CA VAL A 143 3.30 3.24 -9.91
C VAL A 143 3.12 2.78 -11.35
N ALA A 144 1.89 2.59 -11.82
CA ALA A 144 1.61 2.38 -13.24
C ALA A 144 0.15 2.69 -13.57
N HIS A 145 -0.09 3.27 -14.75
CA HIS A 145 -1.44 3.58 -15.21
C HIS A 145 -2.28 2.36 -15.59
N ARG A 146 -1.63 1.22 -15.89
CA ARG A 146 -2.30 -0.02 -16.31
C ARG A 146 -1.55 -1.24 -15.76
N VAL A 147 -2.31 -2.25 -15.32
CA VAL A 147 -1.77 -3.58 -14.93
C VAL A 147 -0.88 -4.17 -16.03
N LYS A 148 -1.30 -4.06 -17.30
CA LYS A 148 -0.52 -4.55 -18.44
C LYS A 148 0.88 -3.93 -18.48
N ASP A 149 0.97 -2.62 -18.28
CA ASP A 149 2.24 -1.90 -18.35
C ASP A 149 3.10 -2.32 -17.15
N PHE A 150 2.54 -2.35 -15.95
CA PHE A 150 3.23 -2.86 -14.76
C PHE A 150 3.81 -4.27 -14.94
N LEU A 151 3.05 -5.21 -15.50
CA LEU A 151 3.50 -6.60 -15.71
C LEU A 151 4.50 -6.76 -16.86
N THR A 152 4.55 -5.81 -17.82
CA THR A 152 5.40 -5.93 -19.01
C THR A 152 6.63 -5.03 -18.99
N THR A 153 6.56 -3.86 -18.37
CA THR A 153 7.66 -2.88 -18.23
C THR A 153 8.11 -2.68 -16.79
N GLY A 154 7.28 -3.03 -15.81
CA GLY A 154 7.53 -2.77 -14.39
C GLY A 154 6.90 -1.48 -13.91
N ALA A 155 7.13 -1.16 -12.64
CA ALA A 155 6.72 0.08 -12.01
C ALA A 155 7.60 1.27 -12.44
N GLU A 156 7.00 2.45 -12.48
CA GLU A 156 7.68 3.72 -12.68
C GLU A 156 8.73 3.96 -11.58
N SER A 157 9.87 4.53 -11.96
CA SER A 157 11.00 4.72 -11.03
C SER A 157 10.72 5.75 -9.93
N THR A 158 9.86 6.71 -10.26
CA THR A 158 9.28 7.67 -9.34
C THR A 158 7.77 7.45 -9.38
N PRO A 159 7.09 7.34 -8.23
CA PRO A 159 5.64 7.27 -8.20
C PRO A 159 5.04 8.43 -8.99
N ILE A 160 4.03 8.13 -9.81
CA ILE A 160 3.26 9.10 -10.58
C ILE A 160 2.61 10.09 -9.58
N ASN A 161 2.00 9.53 -8.54
CA ASN A 161 1.47 10.23 -7.38
C ASN A 161 1.71 9.38 -6.13
N SER A 162 1.71 10.01 -4.96
CA SER A 162 1.69 9.32 -3.66
C SER A 162 0.62 9.95 -2.78
N TYR A 163 -0.09 9.13 -2.03
CA TYR A 163 -1.20 9.54 -1.19
C TYR A 163 -0.96 9.09 0.25
N ARG A 164 -1.05 10.01 1.20
CA ARG A 164 -0.94 9.70 2.63
C ARG A 164 -2.31 9.36 3.21
N TYR A 165 -2.31 8.49 4.21
CA TYR A 165 -3.53 8.19 4.97
C TYR A 165 -4.22 9.47 5.46
N GLY A 166 -5.53 9.59 5.20
CA GLY A 166 -6.37 10.67 5.70
C GLY A 166 -6.10 12.04 5.06
N GLN A 167 -5.20 12.14 4.08
CA GLN A 167 -4.83 13.40 3.44
C GLN A 167 -6.04 14.12 2.81
N HIS A 168 -7.06 13.37 2.40
CA HIS A 168 -8.26 13.87 1.72
C HIS A 168 -9.53 13.77 2.58
N CYS A 169 -9.39 13.43 3.87
CA CYS A 169 -10.55 13.21 4.76
C CYS A 169 -10.80 14.39 5.71
N ALA A 170 -9.88 15.34 5.80
CA ALA A 170 -10.06 16.51 6.66
C ALA A 170 -11.05 17.50 6.00
N PRO A 171 -11.98 18.07 6.76
CA PRO A 171 -12.86 19.13 6.25
C PRO A 171 -12.02 20.34 5.83
N GLU A 172 -12.39 20.95 4.71
CA GLU A 172 -11.68 22.11 4.18
C GLU A 172 -12.02 23.40 4.94
N THR A 173 -13.15 23.42 5.64
CA THR A 173 -13.67 24.60 6.34
C THR A 173 -14.21 24.27 7.73
N GLU A 174 -14.28 25.30 8.59
CA GLU A 174 -14.90 25.16 9.91
C GLU A 174 -16.40 24.90 9.80
N GLU A 175 -17.08 25.50 8.81
CA GLU A 175 -18.50 25.28 8.55
C GLU A 175 -18.78 23.80 8.21
N GLU A 176 -18.00 23.23 7.29
CA GLU A 176 -18.10 21.81 6.93
C GLU A 176 -17.83 20.91 8.14
N TYR A 177 -16.80 21.22 8.93
CA TYR A 177 -16.52 20.49 10.17
C TYR A 177 -17.71 20.52 11.14
N LEU A 178 -18.32 21.69 11.35
CA LEU A 178 -19.46 21.85 12.25
C LEU A 178 -20.72 21.13 11.73
N GLU A 179 -20.91 21.07 10.41
CA GLU A 179 -21.99 20.30 9.78
C GLU A 179 -21.77 18.79 9.98
N ILE A 180 -20.55 18.30 9.79
CA ILE A 180 -20.19 16.89 10.05
C ILE A 180 -20.47 16.52 11.51
N LEU A 181 -20.05 17.35 12.47
CA LEU A 181 -20.34 17.12 13.90
C LEU A 181 -21.83 17.08 14.18
N GLN A 182 -22.60 18.02 13.62
CA GLN A 182 -24.04 18.07 13.79
C GLN A 182 -24.73 16.82 13.23
N ASN A 183 -24.36 16.39 12.03
CA ASN A 183 -24.90 15.20 11.37
C ASN A 183 -24.55 13.92 12.13
N ALA A 184 -23.35 13.86 12.74
CA ALA A 184 -22.93 12.78 13.61
C ALA A 184 -23.60 12.81 15.00
N GLY A 185 -24.41 13.84 15.30
CA GLY A 185 -25.02 14.03 16.62
C GLY A 185 -24.01 14.37 17.71
N ILE A 186 -22.80 14.79 17.35
CA ILE A 186 -21.75 15.17 18.29
C ILE A 186 -22.02 16.61 18.73
N PRO A 187 -22.30 16.84 20.03
CA PRO A 187 -22.59 18.18 20.51
C PRO A 187 -21.37 19.08 20.34
N ARG A 188 -21.61 20.34 19.96
CA ARG A 188 -20.55 21.36 20.00
C ARG A 188 -19.97 21.44 21.41
N ILE A 189 -18.66 21.69 21.48
CA ILE A 189 -17.97 21.93 22.75
C ILE A 189 -18.71 23.05 23.49
N ASP A 190 -19.34 22.67 24.59
CA ASP A 190 -20.10 23.60 25.41
C ASP A 190 -19.17 24.37 26.36
N LYS A 191 -19.75 25.30 27.11
CA LYS A 191 -19.00 26.10 28.07
C LYS A 191 -18.41 25.22 29.18
N ALA A 192 -19.15 24.23 29.67
CA ALA A 192 -18.69 23.35 30.74
C ALA A 192 -17.46 22.53 30.32
N THR A 193 -17.43 22.04 29.08
CA THR A 193 -16.31 21.31 28.50
C THR A 193 -15.08 22.21 28.36
N ARG A 194 -15.26 23.46 27.88
CA ARG A 194 -14.17 24.45 27.84
C ARG A 194 -13.62 24.77 29.21
N ASP A 195 -14.51 25.08 30.16
CA ASP A 195 -14.13 25.42 31.54
C ASP A 195 -13.38 24.24 32.19
N PHE A 196 -13.82 23.00 31.93
CA PHE A 196 -13.13 21.80 32.42
C PHE A 196 -11.73 21.67 31.82
N VAL A 197 -11.57 21.76 30.49
CA VAL A 197 -10.25 21.66 29.83
C VAL A 197 -9.31 22.74 30.35
N GLN A 198 -9.78 23.98 30.43
CA GLN A 198 -9.00 25.12 30.93
C GLN A 198 -8.60 24.93 32.40
N SER A 199 -9.48 24.36 33.24
CA SER A 199 -9.14 24.04 34.64
C SER A 199 -8.02 22.99 34.80
N LYS A 200 -7.65 22.28 33.73
CA LYS A 200 -6.58 21.27 33.74
C LYS A 200 -5.30 21.74 33.05
N GLU A 201 -5.32 22.90 32.41
CA GLU A 201 -4.21 23.42 31.61
C GLU A 201 -2.93 23.56 32.44
N GLU A 202 -3.01 24.18 33.62
CA GLU A 202 -1.86 24.33 34.53
C GLU A 202 -1.26 22.98 34.94
N LYS A 203 -2.09 21.99 35.27
CA LYS A 203 -1.62 20.66 35.69
C LYS A 203 -0.98 19.87 34.55
N PHE A 204 -1.47 20.04 33.33
CA PHE A 204 -0.84 19.44 32.15
C PHE A 204 0.48 20.12 31.83
N SER A 205 0.57 21.44 31.97
CA SER A 205 1.82 22.18 31.79
C SER A 205 2.89 21.72 32.78
N GLU A 206 2.55 21.60 34.07
CA GLU A 206 3.47 21.08 35.10
C GLU A 206 3.98 19.67 34.77
N LEU A 207 3.13 18.82 34.21
CA LEU A 207 3.50 17.45 33.82
C LEU A 207 4.47 17.44 32.61
N LEU A 208 4.27 18.34 31.64
CA LEU A 208 5.13 18.47 30.48
C LEU A 208 6.51 19.03 30.86
N ASP A 209 6.54 20.06 31.71
CA ASP A 209 7.80 20.64 32.24
C ASP A 209 8.62 19.60 33.00
N PHE A 210 7.95 18.72 33.76
CA PHE A 210 8.60 17.59 34.43
C PHE A 210 9.24 16.60 33.43
N LEU A 211 8.56 16.31 32.32
CA LEU A 211 9.05 15.38 31.30
C LEU A 211 10.19 15.97 30.46
N GLU A 212 10.23 17.28 30.24
CA GLU A 212 11.34 17.95 29.54
C GLU A 212 12.61 18.06 30.39
N CYS A 213 12.49 17.92 31.72
CA CYS A 213 13.62 17.93 32.65
C CYS A 213 14.28 16.55 32.87
N LEU A 214 13.80 15.49 32.20
CA LEU A 214 14.37 14.13 32.21
C LEU A 214 15.37 13.93 31.06
#